data_AF-A0A392MGT1-F1
#
_entry.id   AF-A0A392MGT1-F1
#
_cell.length_a   1.000
_cell.length_b   1.000
_cell.length_c   1.000
_cell.angle_alpha   90.00
_cell.angle_beta   90.00
_cell.angle_gamma   90.00
#
_symmetry.space_group_name_H-M   'P 1'
#
loop_
_entity.id
_entity.type
_entity.pdbx_description
1 polymer ?
#
loop_
_entity_poly.entity_id
_entity_poly.type
_entity_poly.pdbx_seq_one_letter_code
_entity_poly.pdbx_strand_id
1 'polypeptide(L)'
;MLHNRLPTRKNLAYRKAFGIGAEPPCPFCSHHSESKLHLFMHCSYSWSVWCKILLWLGMSMVMPGDMLSLMYCFTCGMGRDKGKKGLMLVWHTVMWSIWLARNELIFSNKRYTIDDLVEGIQIKKVLGMVVEEKRRPPESPL
;
A
#
# COMPACT_ATOMS: atom_id res chain seq x y z
N MET A 1 -11.64 6.23 9.18
CA MET A 1 -11.34 4.78 9.01
C MET A 1 -11.60 4.07 10.32
N LEU A 2 -12.57 3.15 10.32
CA LEU A 2 -13.03 2.40 11.50
C LEU A 2 -11.86 1.55 12.03
N HIS A 3 -11.22 1.98 13.14
CA HIS A 3 -10.38 1.05 13.92
C HIS A 3 -11.25 -0.16 14.27
N ASN A 4 -10.71 -1.38 14.24
CA ASN A 4 -11.31 -2.69 14.57
C ASN A 4 -12.06 -2.74 15.93
N ARG A 5 -13.08 -1.89 16.09
CA ARG A 5 -13.88 -1.69 17.30
C ARG A 5 -15.11 -2.59 17.28
N LEU A 6 -15.51 -3.06 16.10
CA LEU A 6 -16.56 -4.06 15.96
C LEU A 6 -16.14 -5.36 16.68
N PRO A 7 -16.94 -5.86 17.62
CA PRO A 7 -16.62 -7.04 18.41
C PRO A 7 -16.89 -8.30 17.59
N THR A 8 -16.05 -8.56 16.59
CA THR A 8 -16.07 -9.84 15.87
C THR A 8 -15.37 -10.90 16.72
N ARG A 9 -15.74 -12.18 16.55
CA ARG A 9 -15.10 -13.32 17.24
C ARG A 9 -13.57 -13.29 17.10
N LYS A 10 -13.06 -12.85 15.95
CA LYS A 10 -11.63 -12.68 15.67
C LYS A 10 -11.03 -11.47 16.40
N ASN A 11 -11.68 -10.30 16.39
CA ASN A 11 -11.22 -9.15 17.18
C ASN A 11 -11.20 -9.45 18.68
N LEU A 12 -12.14 -10.26 19.18
CA LEU A 12 -12.15 -10.74 20.55
C LEU A 12 -11.02 -11.74 20.82
N ALA A 13 -10.79 -12.70 19.94
CA ALA A 13 -9.67 -13.64 20.07
C ALA A 13 -8.32 -12.91 20.07
N TYR A 14 -8.17 -11.91 19.20
CA TYR A 14 -6.99 -11.08 19.11
C TYR A 14 -6.79 -10.20 20.35
N ARG A 15 -7.86 -9.54 20.85
CA ARG A 15 -7.82 -8.81 22.14
C ARG A 15 -7.55 -9.73 23.32
N LYS A 16 -8.01 -10.98 23.29
CA LYS A 16 -7.68 -11.97 24.32
C LYS A 16 -6.22 -12.41 24.27
N ALA A 17 -5.65 -12.57 23.07
CA ALA A 17 -4.27 -12.97 22.88
C ALA A 17 -3.26 -11.89 23.31
N PHE A 18 -3.57 -10.60 23.08
CA PHE A 18 -2.65 -9.50 23.35
C PHE A 18 -3.06 -8.60 24.53
N GLY A 19 -4.29 -8.68 25.02
CA GLY A 19 -4.81 -7.82 26.08
C GLY A 19 -5.51 -6.56 25.55
N ILE A 20 -6.38 -5.97 26.37
CA ILE A 20 -7.05 -4.70 26.05
C ILE A 20 -6.01 -3.58 26.22
N GLY A 21 -5.58 -2.99 25.10
CA GLY A 21 -4.68 -1.84 25.09
C GLY A 21 -3.22 -2.14 24.72
N ALA A 22 -2.84 -3.40 24.56
CA ALA A 22 -1.54 -3.73 23.98
C ALA A 22 -1.57 -3.49 22.46
N GLU A 23 -0.55 -2.80 21.96
CA GLU A 23 -0.34 -2.73 20.52
C GLU A 23 0.16 -4.10 20.05
N PRO A 24 -0.59 -4.78 19.18
CA PRO A 24 -0.22 -6.10 18.73
C PRO A 24 1.04 -6.03 17.85
N PRO A 25 1.84 -7.11 17.78
CA PRO A 25 2.96 -7.16 16.86
C PRO A 25 2.47 -7.03 15.42
N CYS A 26 3.25 -6.34 14.59
CA CYS A 26 3.00 -6.24 13.17
C CYS A 26 2.94 -7.65 12.55
N PRO A 27 1.87 -7.98 11.80
CA PRO A 27 1.69 -9.31 11.24
C PRO A 27 2.72 -9.66 10.15
N PHE A 28 3.35 -8.64 9.56
CA PHE A 28 4.38 -8.85 8.54
C PHE A 28 5.76 -9.13 9.15
N CYS A 29 6.24 -8.24 10.03
CA CYS A 29 7.60 -8.34 10.57
C CYS A 29 7.67 -9.02 11.93
N SER A 30 6.62 -9.01 12.74
CA SER A 30 6.58 -9.56 14.10
C SER A 30 7.58 -8.97 15.11
N HIS A 31 8.36 -7.94 14.74
CA HIS A 31 9.40 -7.33 15.59
C HIS A 31 8.95 -6.04 16.28
N HIS A 32 8.01 -5.30 15.66
CA HIS A 32 7.51 -4.02 16.17
C HIS A 32 6.00 -4.06 16.32
N SER A 33 5.47 -3.19 17.17
CA SER A 33 4.04 -2.93 17.28
C SER A 33 3.45 -2.43 15.96
N GLU A 34 2.24 -2.89 15.64
CA GLU A 34 1.51 -2.42 14.47
C GLU A 34 0.96 -1.00 14.69
N SER A 35 1.63 -0.01 14.12
CA SER A 35 1.08 1.33 13.92
C SER A 35 0.82 1.59 12.45
N LYS A 36 0.03 2.63 12.11
CA LYS A 36 -0.19 3.02 10.70
C LYS A 36 1.14 3.36 10.01
N LEU A 37 1.99 4.12 10.70
CA LEU A 37 3.30 4.51 10.19
C LEU A 37 4.21 3.31 9.99
N HIS A 38 4.24 2.38 10.96
CA HIS A 38 5.00 1.15 10.80
C HIS A 38 4.46 0.31 9.63
N LEU A 39 3.15 0.03 9.61
CA LEU A 39 2.52 -0.80 8.60
C LEU A 39 2.79 -0.31 7.17
N PHE A 40 2.69 0.99 6.91
CA PHE A 40 2.83 1.52 5.55
C PHE A 40 4.25 1.94 5.18
N MET A 41 5.13 2.20 6.14
CA MET A 41 6.43 2.85 5.88
C MET A 41 7.62 2.11 6.50
N HIS A 42 7.61 1.88 7.81
CA HIS A 42 8.80 1.40 8.53
C HIS A 42 8.87 -0.13 8.72
N CYS A 43 7.80 -0.85 8.38
CA CYS A 43 7.83 -2.31 8.36
C CYS A 43 8.80 -2.78 7.26
N SER A 44 9.70 -3.70 7.60
CA SER A 44 10.68 -4.24 6.64
C SER A 44 10.03 -4.83 5.38
N TYR A 45 8.86 -5.45 5.52
CA TYR A 45 8.06 -5.94 4.40
C TYR A 45 7.59 -4.79 3.50
N SER A 46 6.94 -3.79 4.07
CA SER A 46 6.41 -2.64 3.33
C SER A 46 7.51 -1.78 2.73
N TRP A 47 8.63 -1.60 3.44
CA TRP A 47 9.84 -0.94 2.95
C TRP A 47 10.35 -1.62 1.68
N SER A 48 10.45 -2.96 1.69
CA SER A 48 10.91 -3.73 0.53
C SER A 48 9.97 -3.58 -0.67
N VAL A 49 8.65 -3.53 -0.43
CA VAL A 49 7.66 -3.23 -1.47
C VAL A 49 7.90 -1.83 -2.05
N TRP A 50 8.09 -0.80 -1.21
CA TRP A 50 8.41 0.54 -1.67
C TRP A 50 9.68 0.57 -2.51
N CYS A 51 10.77 -0.06 -2.06
CA CYS A 51 12.02 -0.12 -2.81
C CYS A 51 11.84 -0.70 -4.21
N LYS A 52 11.10 -1.81 -4.35
CA LYS A 52 10.84 -2.43 -5.67
C LYS A 52 9.93 -1.58 -6.55
N ILE A 53 8.92 -0.92 -5.98
CA ILE A 53 8.05 0.00 -6.73
C ILE A 53 8.84 1.22 -7.21
N LEU A 54 9.70 1.79 -6.37
CA LEU A 54 10.57 2.92 -6.72
C LEU A 54 11.54 2.54 -7.84
N LEU A 55 12.18 1.37 -7.73
CA LEU A 55 13.05 0.82 -8.77
C LEU A 55 12.30 0.66 -10.10
N TRP A 56 11.08 0.11 -10.08
CA TRP A 56 10.24 -0.04 -11.27
C TRP A 56 9.88 1.31 -11.92
N LEU A 57 9.71 2.36 -11.11
CA LEU A 57 9.41 3.72 -11.60
C LEU A 57 10.67 4.51 -11.97
N GLY A 58 11.87 3.96 -11.77
CA GLY A 58 13.14 4.68 -11.98
C GLY A 58 13.32 5.85 -11.01
N MET A 59 12.73 5.78 -9.82
CA MET A 59 12.77 6.83 -8.80
C MET A 59 13.61 6.41 -7.60
N SER A 60 14.20 7.38 -6.92
CA SER A 60 14.85 7.21 -5.62
C SER A 60 14.26 8.20 -4.62
N MET A 61 13.96 7.75 -3.41
CA MET A 61 13.49 8.63 -2.33
C MET A 61 14.00 8.19 -0.97
N VAL A 62 14.12 9.15 -0.06
CA VAL A 62 14.35 8.91 1.36
C VAL A 62 13.00 8.76 2.05
N MET A 63 12.87 7.76 2.93
CA MET A 63 11.64 7.56 3.71
C MET A 63 11.49 8.72 4.71
N PRO A 64 10.46 9.57 4.61
CA PRO A 64 10.24 10.63 5.58
C PRO A 64 9.58 10.05 6.84
N GLY A 65 9.45 10.89 7.89
CA GLY A 65 8.91 10.47 9.18
C GLY A 65 7.38 10.40 9.24
N ASP A 66 6.66 10.86 8.22
CA ASP A 66 5.20 10.89 8.21
C ASP A 66 4.61 10.59 6.81
N MET A 67 3.34 10.18 6.81
CA MET A 67 2.64 9.77 5.58
C MET A 67 2.40 10.92 4.59
N LEU A 68 2.20 12.15 5.06
CA LEU A 68 1.91 13.29 4.19
C LEU A 68 3.17 13.70 3.42
N SER A 69 4.29 13.80 4.14
CA SER A 69 5.61 14.00 3.55
C SER A 69 5.95 12.87 2.59
N LEU A 70 5.60 11.62 2.91
CA LEU A 70 5.84 10.49 2.01
C LEU A 70 5.07 10.64 0.70
N MET A 71 3.78 10.98 0.76
CA MET A 71 2.95 11.25 -0.42
C MET A 71 3.52 12.41 -1.24
N TYR A 72 3.95 13.47 -0.56
CA TYR A 72 4.54 14.64 -1.21
C TYR A 72 5.83 14.25 -1.92
N CYS A 73 6.79 13.62 -1.25
CA CYS A 73 8.05 13.16 -1.86
C CYS A 73 7.80 12.21 -3.03
N PHE A 74 6.84 11.30 -2.91
CA PHE A 74 6.50 10.35 -3.98
C PHE A 74 5.92 11.03 -5.24
N THR A 75 5.31 12.20 -5.09
CA THR A 75 4.70 12.96 -6.20
C THR A 75 5.44 14.23 -6.56
N CYS A 76 6.51 14.56 -5.83
CA CYS A 76 7.33 15.74 -6.05
C CYS A 76 8.13 15.57 -7.34
N GLY A 77 8.29 16.65 -8.10
CA GLY A 77 9.02 16.64 -9.38
C GLY A 77 8.16 16.44 -10.63
N MET A 78 6.91 15.97 -10.50
CA MET A 78 5.93 16.05 -11.60
C MET A 78 5.02 17.26 -11.42
N GLY A 79 4.94 18.10 -12.45
CA GLY A 79 4.03 19.26 -12.49
C GLY A 79 2.56 18.89 -12.35
N ARG A 80 1.63 19.82 -12.62
CA ARG A 80 0.16 19.59 -12.56
C ARG A 80 -0.39 18.63 -13.63
N ASP A 81 0.47 17.84 -14.27
CA ASP A 81 0.19 17.13 -15.50
C ASP A 81 -0.20 15.65 -15.28
N LYS A 82 -0.51 14.94 -16.37
CA LYS A 82 -0.93 13.51 -16.38
C LYS A 82 -0.03 12.60 -15.54
N GLY A 83 1.27 12.88 -15.47
CA GLY A 83 2.24 12.13 -14.68
C GLY A 83 1.92 12.11 -13.18
N LYS A 84 1.56 13.26 -12.59
CA LYS A 84 1.22 13.35 -11.17
C LYS A 84 -0.01 12.50 -10.81
N LYS A 85 -1.01 12.46 -11.70
CA LYS A 85 -2.18 11.57 -11.53
C LYS A 85 -1.77 10.10 -11.56
N GLY A 86 -0.87 9.73 -12.47
CA GLY A 86 -0.30 8.38 -12.55
C GLY A 86 0.42 7.97 -11.27
N LEU A 87 1.27 8.84 -10.72
CA LEU A 87 1.93 8.60 -9.44
C LEU A 87 0.94 8.49 -8.27
N MET A 88 -0.07 9.37 -8.20
CA MET A 88 -1.12 9.26 -7.17
C MET A 88 -1.88 7.92 -7.26
N LEU A 89 -2.13 7.40 -8.46
CA LEU A 89 -2.74 6.08 -8.63
C LEU A 89 -1.83 4.96 -8.13
N VAL A 90 -0.53 5.01 -8.45
CA VAL A 90 0.44 4.03 -7.93
C VAL A 90 0.48 4.10 -6.40
N TRP A 91 0.59 5.31 -5.84
CA TRP A 91 0.54 5.56 -4.40
C TRP A 91 -0.66 4.87 -3.73
N HIS A 92 -1.87 5.15 -4.21
CA HIS A 92 -3.08 4.53 -3.66
C HIS A 92 -3.10 3.01 -3.84
N THR A 93 -2.59 2.51 -4.97
CA THR A 93 -2.53 1.07 -5.25
C THR A 93 -1.58 0.35 -4.31
N VAL A 94 -0.41 0.94 -4.00
CA VAL A 94 0.55 0.39 -3.04
C VAL A 94 -0.06 0.36 -1.64
N MET A 95 -0.60 1.50 -1.17
CA MET A 95 -1.23 1.58 0.15
C MET A 95 -2.37 0.57 0.31
N TRP A 96 -3.24 0.49 -0.70
CA TRP A 96 -4.34 -0.48 -0.71
C TRP A 96 -3.84 -1.93 -0.70
N SER A 97 -2.82 -2.25 -1.50
CA SER A 97 -2.31 -3.62 -1.61
C SER A 97 -1.62 -4.07 -0.32
N ILE A 98 -0.85 -3.20 0.35
CA ILE A 98 -0.27 -3.47 1.67
C ILE A 98 -1.37 -3.74 2.70
N TRP A 99 -2.39 -2.87 2.76
CA TRP A 99 -3.51 -3.03 3.69
C TRP A 99 -4.30 -4.32 3.43
N LEU A 100 -4.56 -4.63 2.16
CA LEU A 100 -5.27 -5.85 1.77
C LEU A 100 -4.47 -7.09 2.14
N ALA A 101 -3.16 -7.13 1.83
CA ALA A 101 -2.28 -8.23 2.21
C ALA A 101 -2.24 -8.45 3.73
N ARG A 102 -2.22 -7.36 4.51
CA ARG A 102 -2.28 -7.42 5.98
C ARG A 102 -3.58 -8.05 6.47
N ASN A 103 -4.70 -7.68 5.86
CA ASN A 103 -6.01 -8.23 6.23
C ASN A 103 -6.15 -9.69 5.84
N GLU A 104 -5.72 -10.08 4.64
CA GLU A 104 -5.72 -11.47 4.19
C GLU A 104 -4.84 -12.35 5.09
N LEU A 105 -3.70 -11.83 5.55
CA LEU A 105 -2.85 -12.53 6.51
C LEU A 105 -3.56 -12.75 7.85
N ILE A 106 -4.29 -11.75 8.36
CA ILE A 106 -4.97 -11.85 9.66
C ILE A 106 -6.27 -12.65 9.61
N PHE A 107 -7.04 -12.51 8.53
CA PHE A 107 -8.38 -13.07 8.45
C PHE A 107 -8.44 -14.40 7.71
N SER A 108 -7.50 -14.65 6.80
CA SER A 108 -7.46 -15.82 5.92
C SER A 108 -6.16 -16.62 6.07
N ASN A 109 -5.22 -16.20 6.92
CA ASN A 109 -3.86 -16.76 7.03
C ASN A 109 -3.11 -16.82 5.69
N LYS A 110 -3.47 -15.94 4.75
CA LYS A 110 -2.87 -15.90 3.41
C LYS A 110 -1.71 -14.93 3.41
N ARG A 111 -0.51 -15.43 3.14
CA ARG A 111 0.72 -14.63 3.03
C ARG A 111 1.06 -14.41 1.56
N TYR A 112 1.48 -13.19 1.25
CA TYR A 112 2.04 -12.83 -0.04
C TYR A 112 3.54 -12.61 0.16
N THR A 113 4.34 -13.01 -0.82
CA THR A 113 5.73 -12.57 -0.90
C THR A 113 5.78 -11.10 -1.34
N ILE A 114 6.93 -10.46 -1.16
CA ILE A 114 7.14 -9.09 -1.64
C ILE A 114 6.95 -9.04 -3.16
N ASP A 115 7.42 -10.07 -3.87
CA ASP A 115 7.32 -10.17 -5.33
C ASP A 115 5.87 -10.35 -5.79
N ASP A 116 5.10 -11.24 -5.16
CA ASP A 116 3.66 -11.42 -5.48
C ASP A 116 2.90 -10.09 -5.38
N LEU A 117 3.21 -9.30 -4.35
CA LEU A 117 2.53 -8.03 -4.10
C LEU A 117 2.92 -6.99 -5.14
N VAL A 118 4.21 -6.90 -5.48
CA VAL A 118 4.73 -5.95 -6.47
C VAL A 118 4.21 -6.28 -7.87
N GLU A 119 4.25 -7.55 -8.28
CA GLU A 119 3.66 -8.00 -9.55
C GLU A 119 2.17 -7.66 -9.61
N GLY A 120 1.43 -7.93 -8.54
CA GLY A 120 0.02 -7.56 -8.44
C GLY A 120 -0.23 -6.05 -8.57
N ILE A 121 0.64 -5.20 -8.02
CA ILE A 121 0.55 -3.74 -8.16
C ILE A 121 0.84 -3.31 -9.60
N GLN A 122 1.89 -3.85 -10.21
CA GLN A 122 2.28 -3.54 -11.59
C GLN A 122 1.18 -3.94 -12.59
N ILE A 123 0.61 -5.13 -12.44
CA ILE A 123 -0.49 -5.64 -13.29
C ILE A 123 -1.74 -4.75 -13.17
N LYS A 124 -2.16 -4.39 -11.94
CA LYS A 124 -3.31 -3.50 -11.73
C LYS A 124 -3.14 -2.15 -12.44
N LYS A 125 -1.92 -1.60 -12.45
CA LYS A 125 -1.60 -0.35 -13.17
C LYS A 125 -1.62 -0.52 -14.68
N VAL A 126 -1.00 -1.57 -15.21
CA VAL A 126 -1.00 -1.85 -16.66
C VAL A 126 -2.43 -2.05 -17.17
N LEU A 127 -3.23 -2.85 -16.46
CA LEU A 127 -4.64 -3.05 -16.80
C LEU A 127 -5.45 -1.75 -16.70
N GLY A 128 -5.23 -0.94 -15.66
CA GLY A 128 -5.88 0.37 -15.53
C GLY A 128 -5.56 1.32 -16.70
N MET A 129 -4.30 1.33 -17.17
CA MET A 129 -3.91 2.10 -18.35
C MET A 129 -4.58 1.60 -19.64
N VAL A 130 -4.62 0.28 -19.84
CA VAL A 130 -5.27 -0.33 -21.02
C VAL A 130 -6.78 -0.05 -21.03
N VAL A 131 -7.43 -0.11 -19.88
CA VAL A 131 -8.87 0.19 -19.74
C VAL A 131 -9.15 1.66 -20.01
N GLU A 132 -8.31 2.57 -19.54
CA GLU A 132 -8.47 4.02 -19.78
C GLU A 132 -8.20 4.40 -21.24
N GLU A 133 -7.22 3.76 -21.89
CA GLU A 133 -6.96 3.95 -23.32
C GLU A 133 -8.15 3.50 -24.17
N LYS A 134 -8.77 2.35 -23.84
CA LYS A 134 -9.98 1.87 -24.53
C LYS A 134 -11.22 2.75 -24.31
N ARG A 135 -11.23 3.59 -23.27
CA ARG A 135 -12.32 4.55 -23.02
C ARG A 135 -12.10 5.89 -23.71
N ARG A 136 -10.92 6.15 -24.26
CA ARG A 136 -10.68 7.40 -24.99
C ARG A 136 -11.54 7.39 -26.26
N PRO A 137 -12.38 8.41 -26.49
CA PRO A 137 -13.12 8.51 -27.74
C PRO A 137 -12.12 8.61 -28.91
N PRO A 138 -12.43 8.02 -30.07
CA PRO A 138 -11.58 8.15 -31.25
C PRO A 138 -11.38 9.63 -31.57
N GLU A 139 -10.13 10.03 -31.85
CA GLU A 139 -9.83 11.38 -32.29
C GLU A 139 -10.64 11.68 -33.56
N SER A 140 -11.46 12.73 -33.51
CA SER A 140 -12.20 13.19 -34.68
C SER A 140 -11.19 13.59 -35.76
N PRO A 141 -11.32 13.07 -36.99
CA PRO A 141 -10.51 13.57 -38.10
C PRO A 141 -10.71 15.08 -38.23
N LEU A 142 -9.61 15.83 -38.32
CA LEU A 142 -9.61 17.26 -38.63
C LEU A 142 -10.29 17.56 -39.96
#